data_AF-A0A6S7ET21-F1
#
_entry.id   AF-A0A6S7ET21-F1
#
_cell.length_a   1.000
_cell.length_b   1.000
_cell.length_c   1.000
_cell.angle_alpha   90.00
_cell.angle_beta   90.00
_cell.angle_gamma   90.00
#
_symmetry.space_group_name_H-M   'P 1'
#
loop_
_entity.id
_entity.type
_entity.pdbx_description
1 polymer ?
#
loop_
_entity_poly.entity_id
_entity_poly.type
_entity_poly.pdbx_seq_one_letter_code
_entity_poly.pdbx_strand_id
1 'polypeptide(L)'
;MRNGPRLHLPGHAATLAPEESALAARLLPLLAAGAFDPPWVRDLARTLEQPEDRVRQLLRKLLRRGEVAQVVKDLFYHRDQMASLAALAGDLAARPEGLNAAAFRDATGLGRKRAIQILEFFDRVGYTRRLRDTHVLRNESAYGGARQAQ
;
A
#
# COMPACT_ATOMS: atom_id res chain seq x y z
N MET A 1 16.83 27.84 -23.74
CA MET A 1 15.52 27.30 -24.14
C MET A 1 15.21 26.12 -23.22
N ARG A 2 14.48 26.36 -22.13
CA ARG A 2 13.08 25.94 -21.89
C ARG A 2 12.88 24.42 -21.85
N ASN A 3 12.70 23.89 -20.63
CA ASN A 3 11.62 22.95 -20.32
C ASN A 3 11.18 23.20 -18.88
N GLY A 4 10.00 23.82 -18.74
CA GLY A 4 9.42 24.25 -17.47
C GLY A 4 8.84 23.10 -16.64
N PRO A 5 8.47 23.39 -15.39
CA PRO A 5 7.97 22.39 -14.45
C PRO A 5 6.59 21.90 -14.89
N ARG A 6 6.45 20.57 -15.02
CA ARG A 6 5.14 19.93 -15.20
C ARG A 6 4.34 20.10 -13.91
N LEU A 7 3.52 21.14 -13.88
CA LEU A 7 2.42 21.28 -12.94
C LEU A 7 1.45 20.12 -13.19
N HIS A 8 1.43 19.15 -12.27
CA HIS A 8 0.37 18.16 -12.21
C HIS A 8 -0.91 18.87 -11.72
N LEU A 9 -1.96 18.87 -12.52
CA LEU A 9 -3.30 19.26 -12.08
C LEU A 9 -3.74 18.30 -10.94
N PRO A 10 -4.11 18.81 -9.75
CA PRO A 10 -4.68 17.98 -8.70
C PRO A 10 -6.12 17.67 -9.10
N GLY A 11 -6.37 16.51 -9.70
CA GLY A 11 -7.74 16.13 -10.06
C GLY A 11 -7.90 15.03 -11.08
N HIS A 12 -6.83 14.57 -11.75
CA HIS A 12 -6.94 13.40 -12.63
C HIS A 12 -6.86 12.09 -11.83
N ALA A 13 -7.79 11.90 -10.89
CA ALA A 13 -8.10 10.56 -10.42
C ALA A 13 -8.54 9.76 -11.66
N ALA A 14 -7.90 8.63 -11.92
CA ALA A 14 -8.21 7.82 -13.10
C ALA A 14 -9.70 7.46 -13.09
N THR A 15 -10.50 8.07 -13.97
CA THR A 15 -11.90 7.71 -14.13
C THR A 15 -11.96 6.29 -14.66
N LEU A 16 -12.71 5.43 -13.96
CA LEU A 16 -12.96 4.06 -14.42
C LEU A 16 -14.12 4.10 -15.42
N ALA A 17 -14.01 3.33 -16.50
CA ALA A 17 -15.17 3.11 -17.36
C ALA A 17 -16.31 2.43 -16.57
N PRO A 18 -17.57 2.50 -17.02
CA PRO A 18 -18.70 1.87 -16.32
C PRO A 18 -18.47 0.37 -16.02
N GLU A 19 -17.96 -0.39 -17.00
CA GLU A 19 -17.63 -1.81 -16.82
C GLU A 19 -16.52 -2.04 -15.80
N GLU A 20 -15.51 -1.17 -15.79
CA GLU A 20 -14.41 -1.24 -14.82
C GLU A 20 -14.87 -0.90 -13.41
N SER A 21 -15.82 0.03 -13.29
CA SER A 21 -16.45 0.38 -12.01
C SER A 21 -17.27 -0.79 -11.47
N ALA A 22 -18.04 -1.46 -12.33
CA ALA A 22 -18.79 -2.66 -11.95
C ALA A 22 -17.86 -3.81 -11.52
N LEU A 23 -16.75 -4.01 -12.24
CA LEU A 23 -15.75 -5.01 -11.84
C LEU A 23 -15.03 -4.62 -10.55
N ALA A 24 -14.68 -3.34 -10.35
CA ALA A 24 -14.06 -2.85 -9.12
C ALA A 24 -14.96 -3.07 -7.89
N ALA A 25 -16.27 -2.84 -8.03
CA ALA A 25 -17.25 -3.07 -6.97
C ALA A 25 -17.29 -4.53 -6.49
N ARG A 26 -16.98 -5.49 -7.38
CA ARG A 26 -16.86 -6.93 -7.04
C ARG A 26 -15.47 -7.31 -6.55
N LEU A 27 -14.43 -6.64 -7.05
CA LEU A 27 -13.03 -6.95 -6.74
C LEU A 27 -12.58 -6.43 -5.37
N LEU A 28 -12.95 -5.19 -5.00
CA LEU A 28 -12.51 -4.57 -3.75
C LEU A 28 -12.94 -5.36 -2.50
N PRO A 29 -14.19 -5.88 -2.41
CA PRO A 29 -14.59 -6.73 -1.29
C PRO A 29 -13.75 -8.01 -1.14
N LEU A 30 -13.29 -8.62 -2.25
CA LEU A 30 -12.43 -9.81 -2.19
C LEU A 30 -11.06 -9.50 -1.59
N LEU A 31 -10.50 -8.33 -1.91
CA LEU A 31 -9.27 -7.86 -1.28
C LEU A 31 -9.46 -7.56 0.20
N ALA A 32 -10.56 -6.91 0.57
CA ALA A 32 -10.87 -6.59 1.96
C ALA A 32 -11.08 -7.87 2.80
N ALA A 33 -11.81 -8.85 2.26
CA ALA A 33 -12.05 -10.13 2.91
C ALA A 33 -10.78 -10.95 3.18
N GLY A 34 -9.74 -10.77 2.36
CA GLY A 34 -8.43 -11.39 2.57
C GLY A 34 -7.62 -10.79 3.73
N ALA A 35 -8.11 -9.74 4.38
CA ALA A 35 -7.48 -9.07 5.52
C ALA A 35 -5.99 -8.76 5.27
N PHE A 36 -5.08 -9.43 6.00
CA PHE A 36 -3.63 -9.23 5.90
C PHE A 36 -2.94 -10.19 4.91
N ASP A 37 -3.64 -11.17 4.35
CA ASP A 37 -3.13 -12.05 3.29
C ASP A 37 -4.13 -12.13 2.11
N PRO A 38 -4.24 -11.03 1.33
CA PRO A 38 -5.18 -10.97 0.22
C PRO A 38 -4.80 -11.93 -0.92
N PRO A 39 -5.79 -12.36 -1.72
CA PRO A 39 -5.55 -13.21 -2.88
C PRO A 39 -4.65 -12.53 -3.93
N TRP A 40 -3.87 -13.34 -4.66
CA TRP A 40 -3.06 -12.85 -5.78
C TRP A 40 -3.95 -12.45 -6.96
N VAL A 41 -3.42 -11.63 -7.88
CA VAL A 41 -4.13 -11.23 -9.11
C VAL A 41 -4.71 -12.42 -9.87
N ARG A 42 -3.94 -13.52 -10.00
CA ARG A 42 -4.40 -14.76 -10.66
C ARG A 42 -5.61 -15.40 -9.97
N ASP A 43 -5.66 -15.34 -8.64
CA ASP A 43 -6.71 -15.95 -7.84
C ASP A 43 -7.98 -15.09 -7.92
N LEU A 44 -7.82 -13.76 -7.84
CA LEU A 44 -8.91 -12.80 -8.11
C LEU A 44 -9.49 -12.97 -9.51
N ALA A 45 -8.63 -13.11 -10.52
CA ALA A 45 -9.03 -13.32 -11.91
C ALA A 45 -9.85 -14.61 -12.08
N ARG A 46 -9.40 -15.71 -11.46
CA ARG A 46 -10.14 -16.98 -11.43
C ARG A 46 -11.48 -16.83 -10.73
N THR A 47 -11.54 -16.21 -9.55
CA THR A 47 -12.77 -16.02 -8.78
C THR A 47 -13.79 -15.12 -9.49
N LEU A 48 -13.33 -14.11 -10.23
CA LEU A 48 -14.19 -13.16 -10.94
C LEU A 48 -14.50 -13.59 -12.38
N GLU A 49 -13.92 -14.71 -12.84
CA GLU A 49 -13.99 -15.22 -14.21
C GLU A 49 -13.59 -14.14 -15.23
N GLN A 50 -12.46 -13.48 -14.99
CA GLN A 50 -11.92 -12.42 -15.84
C GLN A 50 -10.52 -12.76 -16.35
N PRO A 51 -10.11 -12.23 -17.51
CA PRO A 51 -8.72 -12.31 -17.95
C PRO A 51 -7.78 -11.66 -16.91
N GLU A 52 -6.66 -12.34 -16.61
CA GLU A 52 -5.71 -11.88 -15.60
C GLU A 52 -5.16 -10.48 -15.90
N ASP A 53 -4.88 -10.18 -17.17
CA ASP A 53 -4.43 -8.86 -17.60
C ASP A 53 -5.48 -7.77 -17.39
N ARG A 54 -6.77 -8.09 -17.54
CA ARG A 54 -7.86 -7.14 -17.28
C ARG A 54 -7.89 -6.77 -15.80
N VAL A 55 -7.80 -7.76 -14.92
CA VAL A 55 -7.74 -7.57 -13.46
C VAL A 55 -6.51 -6.76 -13.06
N ARG A 56 -5.34 -7.10 -13.61
CA ARG A 56 -4.08 -6.38 -13.38
C ARG A 56 -4.17 -4.91 -13.81
N GLN A 57 -4.73 -4.62 -14.98
CA GLN A 57 -4.89 -3.25 -15.47
C GLN A 57 -5.85 -2.45 -14.59
N LEU A 58 -6.96 -3.05 -14.15
CA LEU A 58 -7.90 -2.44 -13.23
C LEU A 58 -7.25 -2.13 -11.88
N LEU A 59 -6.52 -3.08 -11.29
CA LEU A 59 -5.79 -2.87 -10.02
C LEU A 59 -4.78 -1.74 -10.12
N ARG A 60 -4.11 -1.56 -11.27
CA ARG A 60 -3.22 -0.42 -11.50
C ARG A 60 -3.98 0.92 -11.57
N LYS A 61 -5.20 0.94 -12.10
CA LYS A 61 -6.08 2.12 -12.08
C LYS A 61 -6.53 2.44 -10.65
N LEU A 62 -6.94 1.42 -9.88
CA LEU A 62 -7.32 1.54 -8.48
C LEU A 62 -6.15 2.00 -7.59
N LEU A 63 -4.93 1.54 -7.87
CA LEU A 63 -3.71 2.00 -7.20
C LEU A 63 -3.50 3.50 -7.37
N ARG A 64 -3.69 4.03 -8.59
CA ARG A 64 -3.61 5.48 -8.86
C ARG A 64 -4.71 6.29 -8.18
N ARG A 65 -5.84 5.66 -7.84
CA ARG A 65 -6.94 6.26 -7.07
C ARG A 65 -6.76 6.15 -5.55
N GLY A 66 -5.72 5.44 -5.08
CA GLY A 66 -5.49 5.20 -3.65
C GLY A 66 -6.41 4.16 -3.01
N GLU A 67 -7.17 3.39 -3.79
CA GLU A 67 -8.11 2.37 -3.28
C GLU A 67 -7.41 1.07 -2.88
N VAL A 68 -6.22 0.83 -3.45
CA VAL A 68 -5.40 -0.34 -3.16
C VAL A 68 -3.93 0.06 -3.06
N ALA A 69 -3.15 -0.75 -2.35
CA ALA A 69 -1.70 -0.62 -2.24
C ALA A 69 -1.00 -1.81 -2.89
N GLN A 70 -0.02 -1.58 -3.76
CA GLN A 70 0.77 -2.66 -4.36
C GLN A 70 2.02 -2.95 -3.51
N VAL A 71 2.01 -4.08 -2.80
CA VAL A 71 3.12 -4.51 -1.94
C VAL A 71 4.23 -5.13 -2.77
N VAL A 72 3.89 -6.09 -3.63
CA VAL A 72 4.80 -6.69 -4.63
C VAL A 72 4.09 -6.88 -5.97
N LYS A 73 4.82 -7.37 -6.99
CA LYS A 73 4.23 -7.72 -8.28
C LYS A 73 3.05 -8.66 -8.07
N ASP A 74 1.90 -8.31 -8.63
CA ASP A 74 0.66 -9.08 -8.61
C ASP A 74 0.06 -9.38 -7.22
N LEU A 75 0.44 -8.59 -6.20
CA LEU A 75 -0.17 -8.60 -4.89
C LEU A 75 -0.58 -7.20 -4.45
N PHE A 76 -1.88 -7.04 -4.24
CA PHE A 76 -2.50 -5.77 -3.88
C PHE A 76 -3.27 -5.94 -2.58
N TYR A 77 -3.25 -4.90 -1.76
CA TYR A 77 -4.00 -4.82 -0.50
C TYR A 77 -5.10 -3.78 -0.64
N HIS A 78 -6.25 -4.03 -0.02
CA HIS A 78 -7.25 -2.98 0.16
C HIS A 78 -6.65 -1.85 1.01
N ARG A 79 -6.98 -0.59 0.69
CA ARG A 79 -6.41 0.58 1.39
C ARG A 79 -6.62 0.52 2.91
N ASP A 80 -7.80 0.08 3.36
CA ASP A 80 -8.15 0.06 4.77
C ASP A 80 -7.34 -1.03 5.53
N GLN A 81 -7.10 -2.18 4.89
CA GLN A 81 -6.23 -3.21 5.46
C GLN A 81 -4.78 -2.74 5.56
N MET A 82 -4.31 -1.98 4.57
CA MET A 82 -2.97 -1.38 4.62
C MET A 82 -2.86 -0.31 5.72
N ALA A 83 -3.91 0.48 5.95
CA ALA A 83 -3.96 1.44 7.04
C ALA A 83 -3.88 0.74 8.42
N SER A 84 -4.60 -0.38 8.60
CA SER A 84 -4.51 -1.19 9.82
C SER A 84 -3.11 -1.78 10.04
N LEU A 85 -2.44 -2.25 8.99
CA LEU A 85 -1.06 -2.73 9.05
C LEU A 85 -0.09 -1.59 9.41
N ALA A 86 -0.31 -0.38 8.89
CA ALA A 86 0.50 0.79 9.20
C ALA A 86 0.33 1.19 10.67
N ALA A 87 -0.91 1.25 11.17
CA ALA A 87 -1.18 1.52 12.58
C ALA A 87 -0.47 0.51 13.50
N LEU A 88 -0.57 -0.79 13.21
CA LEU A 88 0.12 -1.83 13.96
C LEU A 88 1.65 -1.68 13.93
N ALA A 89 2.20 -1.34 12.76
CA ALA A 89 3.63 -1.07 12.62
C ALA A 89 4.06 0.15 13.48
N GLY A 90 3.23 1.20 13.52
CA GLY A 90 3.42 2.36 14.39
C GLY A 90 3.41 2.00 15.87
N ASP A 91 2.43 1.20 16.30
CA ASP A 91 2.33 0.72 17.67
C ASP A 91 3.56 -0.09 18.08
N LEU A 92 4.03 -0.99 17.21
CA LEU A 92 5.23 -1.79 17.45
C LEU A 92 6.51 -0.94 17.47
N ALA A 93 6.60 0.08 16.62
CA ALA A 93 7.76 0.98 16.59
C ALA A 93 7.88 1.82 17.87
N ALA A 94 6.77 2.07 18.58
CA ALA A 94 6.75 2.79 19.85
C ALA A 94 7.15 1.93 21.06
N ARG A 95 7.28 0.60 20.89
CA ARG A 95 7.64 -0.31 21.99
C ARG A 95 9.16 -0.40 22.17
N PRO A 96 9.65 -0.78 23.37
CA PRO A 96 11.09 -0.93 23.62
C PRO A 96 11.80 -1.91 22.67
N GLU A 97 11.12 -2.98 22.25
CA GLU A 97 11.65 -3.96 21.29
C GLU A 97 11.76 -3.42 19.84
N GLY A 98 11.04 -2.35 19.54
CA GLY A 98 10.95 -1.73 18.21
C GLY A 98 10.26 -2.60 17.16
N LEU A 99 10.06 -2.01 15.98
CA LEU A 99 9.49 -2.71 14.83
C LEU A 99 10.57 -3.53 14.13
N ASN A 100 10.48 -4.85 14.16
CA ASN A 100 11.33 -5.74 13.37
C ASN A 100 10.48 -6.84 12.70
N ALA A 101 11.07 -7.60 11.78
CA ALA A 101 10.34 -8.59 11.00
C ALA A 101 9.71 -9.70 11.85
N ALA A 102 10.31 -10.07 13.00
CA ALA A 102 9.74 -11.08 13.89
C ALA A 102 8.54 -10.52 14.67
N ALA A 103 8.69 -9.35 15.28
CA ALA A 103 7.60 -8.68 16.00
C ALA A 103 6.40 -8.39 15.09
N PHE A 104 6.65 -7.91 13.86
CA PHE A 104 5.59 -7.64 12.90
C PHE A 104 4.89 -8.93 12.43
N ARG A 105 5.65 -9.99 12.18
CA ARG A 105 5.11 -11.33 11.86
C ARG A 105 4.18 -11.82 12.97
N ASP A 106 4.64 -11.76 14.21
CA ASP A 106 3.90 -12.29 15.36
C ASP A 106 2.62 -11.49 15.62
N ALA A 107 2.68 -10.16 15.46
CA ALA A 107 1.52 -9.30 15.64
C ALA A 107 0.48 -9.42 14.50
N THR A 108 0.90 -9.77 13.28
CA THR A 108 0.02 -9.89 12.11
C THR A 108 -0.46 -11.32 11.84
N GLY A 109 0.17 -12.33 12.44
CA GLY A 109 -0.07 -13.74 12.13
C GLY A 109 0.43 -14.17 10.74
N LEU A 110 1.17 -13.31 10.04
CA LEU A 110 1.64 -13.58 8.68
C LEU A 110 2.89 -14.47 8.68
N GLY A 111 3.25 -15.02 7.51
CA GLY A 111 4.56 -15.66 7.33
C GLY A 111 5.69 -14.63 7.24
N ARG A 112 6.93 -15.04 7.62
CA ARG A 112 8.14 -14.17 7.59
C ARG A 112 8.31 -13.45 6.25
N LYS A 113 8.15 -14.15 5.12
CA LYS A 113 8.29 -13.57 3.79
C LYS A 113 7.30 -12.42 3.58
N ARG A 114 6.05 -12.59 3.99
CA ARG A 114 5.02 -11.56 3.81
C ARG A 114 5.27 -10.36 4.72
N ALA A 115 5.61 -10.61 5.99
CA ALA A 115 5.97 -9.56 6.94
C ALA A 115 7.09 -8.67 6.38
N ILE A 116 8.16 -9.26 5.86
CA ILE A 116 9.27 -8.52 5.24
C ILE A 116 8.79 -7.71 4.03
N GLN A 117 8.00 -8.28 3.12
CA GLN A 117 7.49 -7.56 1.95
C GLN A 117 6.66 -6.32 2.31
N ILE A 118 5.86 -6.41 3.37
CA ILE A 118 5.06 -5.28 3.86
C ILE A 118 5.97 -4.21 4.49
N LEU A 119 6.97 -4.61 5.29
CA LEU A 119 7.94 -3.66 5.85
C LEU A 119 8.76 -2.96 4.75
N GLU A 120 9.20 -3.70 3.73
CA GLU A 120 9.87 -3.14 2.54
C GLU A 120 8.93 -2.20 1.77
N PHE A 121 7.64 -2.51 1.70
CA PHE A 121 6.64 -1.61 1.13
C PHE A 121 6.56 -0.31 1.94
N PHE A 122 6.47 -0.37 3.27
CA PHE A 122 6.46 0.80 4.15
C PHE A 122 7.72 1.66 4.02
N ASP A 123 8.89 1.03 3.91
CA ASP A 123 10.14 1.74 3.64
C ASP A 123 10.10 2.44 2.27
N ARG A 124 9.62 1.74 1.23
CA ARG A 124 9.53 2.26 -0.14
C ARG A 124 8.57 3.45 -0.27
N VAL A 125 7.43 3.42 0.43
CA VAL A 125 6.48 4.55 0.45
C VAL A 125 6.87 5.64 1.46
N GLY A 126 7.94 5.42 2.22
CA GLY A 126 8.48 6.39 3.17
C GLY A 126 7.73 6.48 4.49
N TYR A 127 6.90 5.49 4.83
CA TYR A 127 6.24 5.41 6.13
C TYR A 127 7.22 5.04 7.24
N THR A 128 8.08 4.06 6.97
CA THR A 128 9.18 3.66 7.84
C THR A 128 10.53 3.89 7.16
N ARG A 129 11.61 3.76 7.92
CA ARG A 129 12.95 3.54 7.39
C ARG A 129 13.62 2.42 8.16
N ARG A 130 14.33 1.55 7.46
CA ARG A 130 15.15 0.51 8.08
C ARG A 130 16.41 1.10 8.72
N LEU A 131 16.65 0.74 9.98
CA LEU A 131 17.86 1.00 10.75
C LEU A 131 18.36 -0.33 11.33
N ARG A 132 19.41 -0.89 10.72
CA ARG A 132 19.90 -2.25 11.04
C ARG A 132 18.79 -3.28 10.87
N ASP A 133 18.40 -3.96 11.95
CA ASP A 133 17.36 -5.00 11.96
C ASP A 133 15.98 -4.49 12.39
N THR A 134 15.89 -3.17 12.64
CA THR A 134 14.65 -2.51 13.05
C THR A 134 14.17 -1.52 12.00
N HIS A 135 12.90 -1.17 12.05
CA HIS A 135 12.27 -0.12 11.29
C HIS A 135 11.82 0.95 12.28
N VAL A 136 12.04 2.21 11.92
CA VAL A 136 11.58 3.36 12.71
C VAL A 136 10.64 4.19 11.86
N LEU A 137 9.64 4.81 12.48
CA LEU A 137 8.74 5.71 11.79
C LEU A 137 9.54 6.88 11.20
N ARG A 138 9.20 7.24 9.96
CA ARG A 138 9.78 8.43 9.35
C ARG A 138 9.09 9.65 9.98
N ASN A 139 9.78 10.34 10.88
CA ASN A 139 9.26 11.57 11.45
C ASN A 139 9.04 12.58 10.31
N GLU A 140 7.81 13.10 10.14
CA GLU A 140 7.46 14.06 9.07
C GLU A 140 8.30 15.35 9.16
N SER A 141 8.93 15.61 10.31
CA SER A 141 9.67 16.84 10.61
C SER A 141 11.02 17.04 9.91
N ALA A 142 11.47 16.14 9.01
CA ALA A 142 12.73 16.37 8.27
C ALA A 142 12.57 17.18 6.97
N TYR A 143 11.33 17.46 6.54
CA TYR A 143 11.02 18.26 5.34
C TYR A 143 9.90 19.30 5.56
N GLY A 144 9.76 19.82 6.80
CA GLY A 144 9.06 21.07 7.05
C GLY A 144 10.00 22.26 6.82
N GLY A 145 10.03 22.76 5.58
CA GLY A 145 10.79 23.96 5.23
C GLY A 145 10.38 25.18 6.07
N ALA A 146 11.38 25.99 6.43
CA ALA A 146 11.24 27.23 7.18
C ALA A 146 10.34 28.30 6.51
N ARG A 147 9.55 28.98 7.36
CA ARG A 147 8.95 30.36 7.35
C ARG A 147 7.49 30.27 7.81
N GLN A 148 7.03 31.03 8.81
CA GLN A 148 7.07 32.50 8.98
C GLN A 148 7.33 32.84 10.47
N ALA A 149 8.27 33.73 10.82
CA ALA A 149 8.08 35.18 10.92
C ALA A 149 6.85 35.59 11.77
N GLN A 150 7.11 35.91 13.04
CA GLN A 150 6.67 37.13 13.74
C GLN A 150 7.71 37.43 14.82
#